data_AF-A0A4U9IG93-F1
#
_entry.id   AF-A0A4U9IG93-F1
#
_cell.length_a   1.000
_cell.length_b   1.000
_cell.length_c   1.000
_cell.angle_alpha   90.00
_cell.angle_beta   90.00
_cell.angle_gamma   90.00
#
_symmetry.space_group_name_H-M   'P 1'
#
loop_
_entity.id
_entity.type
_entity.pdbx_description
1 polymer ?
#
loop_
_entity_poly.entity_id
_entity_poly.type
_entity_poly.pdbx_seq_one_letter_code
_entity_poly.pdbx_strand_id
1 'polypeptide(L)'
;MVAVRSAHLNKAGEFDPQKWIASLGIASQQSCERLTETWAYCLRTTTGHPDAELLLWRGVEMVEILSMLSMDIDTLLAAMLFPLADAEVVSEEVLRESVGNSIVSLIHGVRDMAAIRQLKATHTDSVSSEQVDNVRRMLLAMVDDFRCVVIKLAERVAHLREVKDAPEDERVLAAKECTNIYAPPGKPSGYRGS
;
A
#
# COMPACT_ATOMS: atom_id res chain seq x y z
N MET A 1 17.43 -4.86 -10.50
CA MET A 1 17.42 -3.63 -11.30
C MET A 1 15.99 -3.35 -11.70
N VAL A 2 15.38 -2.31 -11.11
CA VAL A 2 13.94 -2.01 -11.09
C VAL A 2 13.54 -1.32 -12.40
N ALA A 3 12.84 -2.02 -13.29
CA ALA A 3 12.37 -1.46 -14.56
C ALA A 3 11.22 -0.45 -14.39
N VAL A 4 10.57 -0.43 -13.23
CA VAL A 4 9.41 0.43 -12.92
C VAL A 4 9.82 1.89 -12.71
N ARG A 5 10.98 2.15 -12.10
CA ARG A 5 11.48 3.51 -11.83
C ARG A 5 11.68 4.35 -13.10
N SER A 6 11.87 3.71 -14.25
CA SER A 6 12.27 4.37 -15.50
C SER A 6 11.16 4.54 -16.53
N ALA A 7 10.00 3.89 -16.36
CA ALA A 7 8.96 3.89 -17.40
C ALA A 7 8.15 5.21 -17.47
N HIS A 8 8.09 5.95 -16.36
CA HIS A 8 7.22 7.12 -16.22
C HIS A 8 7.99 8.43 -16.00
N LEU A 9 9.30 8.42 -16.24
CA LEU A 9 10.14 9.62 -16.15
C LEU A 9 10.10 10.41 -17.46
N ASN A 10 9.94 11.72 -17.35
CA ASN A 10 10.08 12.66 -18.46
C ASN A 10 11.54 12.76 -18.92
N LYS A 11 11.77 13.42 -20.06
CA LYS A 11 13.12 13.66 -20.61
C LYS A 11 14.07 14.39 -19.64
N ALA A 12 13.53 15.03 -18.60
CA ALA A 12 14.26 15.68 -17.52
C ALA A 12 14.56 14.77 -16.31
N GLY A 13 14.06 13.53 -16.30
CA GLY A 13 14.17 12.61 -15.15
C GLY A 13 13.11 12.83 -14.06
N GLU A 14 12.11 13.68 -14.31
CA GLU A 14 10.99 13.94 -13.39
C GLU A 14 9.79 13.05 -13.70
N PHE A 15 9.04 12.61 -12.69
CA PHE A 15 7.85 11.79 -12.85
C PHE A 15 6.74 12.52 -13.62
N ASP A 16 6.21 11.90 -14.67
CA ASP A 16 5.10 12.42 -15.48
C ASP A 16 3.77 11.76 -15.08
N PRO A 17 2.93 12.43 -14.27
CA PRO A 17 1.67 11.86 -13.83
C PRO A 17 0.68 11.64 -14.97
N GLN A 18 0.73 12.43 -16.05
CA GLN A 18 -0.21 12.24 -17.17
C GLN A 18 0.11 10.98 -17.97
N LYS A 19 1.40 10.76 -18.28
CA LYS A 19 1.83 9.52 -18.94
C LYS A 19 1.63 8.29 -18.06
N TRP A 20 1.88 8.44 -16.76
CA TRP A 20 1.64 7.37 -15.80
C TRP A 20 0.16 6.99 -15.76
N ILE A 21 -0.76 7.95 -15.59
CA ILE A 21 -2.20 7.68 -15.56
C ILE A 21 -2.68 7.08 -16.88
N ALA A 22 -2.16 7.56 -18.02
CA ALA A 22 -2.47 6.96 -19.33
C ALA A 22 -2.00 5.50 -19.43
N SER A 23 -0.89 5.13 -18.79
CA SER A 23 -0.38 3.76 -18.77
C SER A 23 -1.19 2.80 -17.91
N LEU A 24 -1.96 3.32 -16.94
CA LEU A 24 -2.84 2.52 -16.09
C LEU A 24 -4.05 1.95 -16.86
N GLY A 25 -4.33 2.45 -18.06
CA GLY A 25 -5.41 1.93 -18.92
C GLY A 25 -6.81 2.17 -18.35
N ILE A 26 -6.99 3.18 -17.50
CA ILE A 26 -8.27 3.52 -16.88
C ILE A 26 -9.25 3.99 -17.96
N ALA A 27 -10.37 3.29 -18.11
CA ALA A 27 -11.33 3.52 -19.18
C ALA A 27 -12.13 4.84 -19.05
N SER A 28 -12.24 5.39 -17.84
CA SER A 28 -13.03 6.59 -17.56
C SER A 28 -12.16 7.83 -17.43
N GLN A 29 -12.43 8.84 -18.26
CA GLN A 29 -11.77 10.15 -18.20
C GLN A 29 -11.92 10.81 -16.82
N GLN A 30 -13.10 10.71 -16.21
CA GLN A 30 -13.38 11.27 -14.89
C GLN A 30 -12.52 10.60 -13.80
N SER A 31 -12.25 9.30 -13.92
CA SER A 31 -11.39 8.58 -12.98
C SER A 31 -9.93 9.02 -13.12
N CYS A 32 -9.45 9.25 -14.34
CA CYS A 32 -8.12 9.81 -14.60
C CYS A 32 -7.97 11.22 -14.01
N GLU A 33 -9.00 12.06 -14.13
CA GLU A 33 -9.01 13.41 -13.55
C GLU A 33 -8.93 13.36 -12.03
N ARG A 34 -9.77 12.55 -11.36
CA ARG A 34 -9.73 12.38 -9.89
C ARG A 34 -8.36 11.90 -9.41
N LEU A 35 -7.74 10.96 -10.13
CA LEU A 35 -6.40 10.46 -9.80
C LEU A 35 -5.33 11.55 -9.97
N THR A 36 -5.45 12.38 -11.01
CA THR A 36 -4.56 13.53 -11.25
C THR A 36 -4.68 14.58 -10.15
N GLU A 37 -5.91 14.92 -9.76
CA GLU A 37 -6.18 15.85 -8.66
C GLU A 37 -5.62 15.34 -7.33
N THR A 38 -5.74 14.04 -7.08
CA THR A 38 -5.25 13.39 -5.86
C THR A 38 -3.72 13.37 -5.84
N TRP A 39 -3.08 13.09 -6.98
CA TRP A 39 -1.63 13.22 -7.11
C TRP A 39 -1.15 14.65 -6.82
N ALA A 40 -1.82 15.65 -7.40
CA ALA A 40 -1.51 17.05 -7.15
C ALA A 40 -1.72 17.43 -5.68
N TYR A 41 -2.75 16.88 -5.04
CA TYR A 41 -2.97 17.02 -3.59
C TYR A 41 -1.80 16.42 -2.79
N CYS A 42 -1.40 15.18 -3.08
CA CYS A 42 -0.29 14.54 -2.39
C CYS A 42 1.00 15.34 -2.52
N LEU A 43 1.34 15.80 -3.73
CA LEU A 43 2.55 16.58 -3.99
C LEU A 43 2.58 17.90 -3.21
N ARG A 44 1.46 18.64 -3.19
CA ARG A 44 1.35 19.88 -2.41
C ARG A 44 1.50 19.63 -0.92
N THR A 45 0.97 18.51 -0.45
CA THR A 45 0.89 18.22 0.99
C THR A 45 2.20 17.66 1.54
N THR A 46 2.98 16.94 0.72
CA THR A 46 4.31 16.47 1.09
C THR A 46 5.41 17.51 0.86
N THR A 47 5.07 18.71 0.37
CA THR A 47 6.06 19.77 0.12
C THR A 47 6.76 20.17 1.43
N GLY A 48 8.07 19.90 1.50
CA GLY A 48 8.90 20.21 2.69
C GLY A 48 9.04 19.07 3.70
N HIS A 49 8.43 17.90 3.45
CA HIS A 49 8.64 16.71 4.28
C HIS A 49 9.96 16.00 3.90
N PRO A 50 10.80 15.57 4.86
CA PRO A 50 12.07 14.91 4.56
C PRO A 50 11.89 13.62 3.73
N ASP A 51 10.83 12.86 4.00
CA ASP A 51 10.52 11.61 3.28
C ASP A 51 9.52 11.80 2.13
N ALA A 52 9.31 13.02 1.64
CA ALA A 52 8.29 13.33 0.63
C ALA A 52 8.40 12.44 -0.61
N GLU A 53 9.61 12.26 -1.12
CA GLU A 53 9.88 11.42 -2.29
C GLU A 53 9.47 9.96 -2.04
N LEU A 54 9.85 9.40 -0.89
CA LEU A 54 9.53 8.02 -0.54
C LEU A 54 8.02 7.80 -0.37
N LEU A 55 7.33 8.74 0.30
CA LEU A 55 5.87 8.66 0.49
C LEU A 55 5.10 8.71 -0.82
N LEU A 56 5.51 9.60 -1.73
CA LEU A 56 4.89 9.73 -3.06
C LEU A 56 5.13 8.48 -3.91
N TRP A 57 6.37 7.97 -3.95
CA TRP A 57 6.69 6.77 -4.72
C TRP A 57 5.98 5.53 -4.20
N ARG A 58 5.89 5.36 -2.88
CA ARG A 58 5.13 4.25 -2.29
C ARG A 58 3.66 4.31 -2.72
N GLY A 59 3.06 5.49 -2.73
CA GLY A 59 1.69 5.69 -3.24
C GLY A 59 1.54 5.29 -4.71
N VAL A 60 2.50 5.68 -5.57
CA VAL A 60 2.51 5.32 -7.00
C VAL A 60 2.61 3.80 -7.19
N GLU A 61 3.56 3.14 -6.52
CA GLU A 61 3.71 1.67 -6.62
C GLU A 61 2.45 0.94 -6.17
N MET A 62 1.82 1.40 -5.08
CA MET A 62 0.56 0.81 -4.60
C MET A 62 -0.56 0.95 -5.63
N VAL A 63 -0.69 2.12 -6.28
CA VAL A 63 -1.69 2.34 -7.33
C VAL A 63 -1.42 1.47 -8.56
N GLU A 64 -0.17 1.30 -8.99
CA GLU A 64 0.17 0.41 -10.10
C GLU A 64 -0.21 -1.04 -9.81
N ILE A 65 0.08 -1.52 -8.60
CA ILE A 65 -0.28 -2.88 -8.17
C ILE A 65 -1.80 -3.07 -8.22
N LEU A 66 -2.56 -2.11 -7.70
CA LEU A 66 -4.03 -2.17 -7.66
C LEU A 66 -4.67 -1.97 -9.03
N SER A 67 -4.05 -1.17 -9.90
CA SER A 67 -4.51 -0.97 -11.28
C SER A 67 -4.35 -2.25 -12.11
N MET A 68 -3.27 -3.02 -11.90
CA MET A 68 -3.12 -4.34 -12.52
C MET A 68 -4.21 -5.33 -12.08
N LEU A 69 -4.80 -5.14 -10.91
CA LEU A 69 -5.91 -5.93 -10.39
C LEU A 69 -7.29 -5.41 -10.85
N SER A 70 -7.34 -4.37 -11.69
CA SER A 70 -8.58 -3.72 -12.16
C SER A 70 -9.49 -3.23 -11.04
N MET A 71 -8.91 -2.69 -9.96
CA MET A 71 -9.66 -2.17 -8.82
C MET A 71 -10.41 -0.86 -9.15
N ASP A 72 -11.41 -0.54 -8.34
CA ASP A 72 -12.20 0.69 -8.45
C ASP A 72 -11.37 1.95 -8.16
N ILE A 73 -11.80 3.08 -8.71
CA ILE A 73 -11.07 4.34 -8.56
C ILE A 73 -10.91 4.75 -7.10
N ASP A 74 -11.93 4.55 -6.26
CA ASP A 74 -11.85 4.92 -4.83
C ASP A 74 -10.75 4.12 -4.10
N THR A 75 -10.52 2.85 -4.48
CA THR A 75 -9.40 2.03 -3.99
C THR A 75 -8.04 2.58 -4.43
N LEU A 76 -7.92 3.02 -5.69
CA LEU A 76 -6.68 3.62 -6.19
C LEU A 76 -6.39 4.94 -5.47
N LEU A 77 -7.40 5.79 -5.25
CA LEU A 77 -7.25 7.05 -4.53
C LEU A 77 -6.86 6.80 -3.06
N ALA A 78 -7.51 5.84 -2.40
CA ALA A 78 -7.18 5.44 -1.03
C ALA A 78 -5.72 4.97 -0.91
N ALA A 79 -5.25 4.17 -1.88
CA ALA A 79 -3.89 3.66 -1.89
C ALA A 79 -2.82 4.76 -2.10
N MET A 80 -3.13 5.77 -2.92
CA MET A 80 -2.25 6.91 -3.12
C MET A 80 -2.12 7.79 -1.87
N LEU A 81 -3.22 7.93 -1.11
CA LEU A 81 -3.30 8.76 0.10
C LEU A 81 -2.83 8.05 1.36
N PHE A 82 -2.88 6.71 1.37
CA PHE A 82 -2.55 5.90 2.54
C PHE A 82 -1.16 6.22 3.14
N PRO A 83 -0.06 6.32 2.37
CA PRO A 83 1.26 6.65 2.94
C PRO A 83 1.29 8.01 3.65
N LEU A 84 0.52 9.00 3.18
CA LEU A 84 0.46 10.32 3.79
C LEU A 84 -0.30 10.30 5.12
N ALA A 85 -1.36 9.50 5.20
CA ALA A 85 -2.14 9.31 6.42
C ALA A 85 -1.38 8.46 7.46
N ASP A 86 -0.63 7.45 7.00
CA ASP A 86 0.18 6.56 7.85
C ASP A 86 1.39 7.30 8.45
N ALA A 87 2.00 8.21 7.68
CA ALA A 87 3.09 9.07 8.14
C ALA A 87 2.61 10.32 8.93
N GLU A 88 1.31 10.40 9.26
CA GLU A 88 0.69 11.53 9.98
C GLU A 88 0.91 12.91 9.31
N VAL A 89 1.21 12.94 8.01
CA VAL A 89 1.37 14.18 7.23
C VAL A 89 0.01 14.86 7.02
N VAL A 90 -1.06 14.06 6.93
CA VAL A 90 -2.44 14.53 6.75
C VAL A 90 -3.36 13.83 7.74
N SER A 91 -4.24 14.59 8.38
CA SER A 91 -5.27 14.03 9.26
C SER A 91 -6.47 13.51 8.47
N GLU A 92 -7.15 12.50 9.01
CA GLU A 92 -8.31 11.89 8.37
C GLU A 92 -9.49 12.87 8.22
N GLU A 93 -9.59 13.86 9.09
CA GLU A 93 -10.60 14.92 9.00
C GLU A 93 -10.41 15.75 7.73
N VAL A 94 -9.17 16.14 7.42
CA VAL A 94 -8.85 16.91 6.20
C VAL A 94 -9.08 16.07 4.95
N LEU A 95 -8.75 14.77 5.00
CA LEU A 95 -9.08 13.85 3.91
C LEU A 95 -10.59 13.69 3.72
N ARG A 96 -11.38 13.70 4.80
CA ARG A 96 -12.83 13.55 4.72
C ARG A 96 -13.49 14.70 3.95
N GLU A 97 -12.98 15.92 4.12
CA GLU A 97 -13.46 17.10 3.42
C GLU A 97 -13.04 17.14 1.94
N SER A 98 -11.86 16.62 1.62
CA SER A 98 -11.30 16.70 0.26
C SER A 98 -11.70 15.54 -0.66
N VAL A 99 -11.68 14.30 -0.15
CA VAL A 99 -11.89 13.08 -0.96
C VAL A 99 -13.16 12.31 -0.60
N GLY A 100 -13.78 12.63 0.54
CA GLY A 100 -15.05 12.07 0.98
C GLY A 100 -14.91 10.87 1.93
N ASN A 101 -16.03 10.51 2.56
CA ASN A 101 -16.07 9.55 3.65
C ASN A 101 -15.74 8.11 3.25
N SER A 102 -16.07 7.71 2.01
CA SER A 102 -15.80 6.35 1.49
C SER A 102 -14.29 6.05 1.53
N ILE A 103 -13.48 6.96 0.99
CA ILE A 103 -12.03 6.79 0.90
C ILE A 103 -11.38 6.86 2.29
N VAL A 104 -11.84 7.76 3.16
CA VAL A 104 -11.33 7.84 4.54
C VAL A 104 -11.63 6.57 5.32
N SER A 105 -12.83 5.99 5.16
CA SER A 105 -13.16 4.71 5.80
C SER A 105 -12.23 3.58 5.34
N LEU A 106 -11.84 3.57 4.06
CA LEU A 106 -10.86 2.60 3.54
C LEU A 106 -9.50 2.81 4.20
N ILE A 107 -9.00 4.05 4.23
CA ILE A 107 -7.70 4.38 4.84
C ILE A 107 -7.67 4.01 6.32
N HIS A 108 -8.69 4.40 7.08
CA HIS A 108 -8.83 4.06 8.50
C HIS A 108 -8.83 2.54 8.70
N GLY A 109 -9.60 1.79 7.90
CA GLY A 109 -9.62 0.33 7.96
C GLY A 109 -8.25 -0.30 7.70
N VAL A 110 -7.49 0.21 6.73
CA VAL A 110 -6.11 -0.25 6.44
C VAL A 110 -5.16 0.05 7.62
N ARG A 111 -5.33 1.18 8.31
CA ARG A 111 -4.54 1.58 9.48
C ARG A 111 -4.87 0.72 10.71
N ASP A 112 -6.14 0.42 10.95
CA ASP A 112 -6.58 -0.48 12.04
C ASP A 112 -6.02 -1.89 11.87
N MET A 113 -6.02 -2.40 10.63
CA MET A 113 -5.36 -3.67 10.29
C MET A 113 -3.86 -3.64 10.60
N ALA A 114 -3.23 -2.46 10.67
CA ALA A 114 -1.85 -2.30 11.09
C ALA A 114 -1.65 -2.25 12.61
N ALA A 115 -2.51 -1.52 13.32
CA ALA A 115 -2.47 -1.42 14.78
C ALA A 115 -2.72 -2.78 15.47
N ILE A 116 -3.67 -3.58 14.97
CA ILE A 116 -3.98 -4.92 15.52
C ILE A 116 -2.79 -5.87 15.41
N ARG A 117 -1.95 -5.69 14.38
CA ARG A 117 -0.73 -6.48 14.18
C ARG A 117 0.37 -6.08 15.17
N GLN A 118 0.58 -4.77 15.39
CA GLN A 118 1.58 -4.28 16.35
C GLN A 118 1.25 -4.75 17.78
N LEU A 119 -0.02 -4.66 18.20
CA LEU A 119 -0.45 -5.12 19.52
C LEU A 119 -0.20 -6.62 19.79
N LYS A 120 -0.11 -7.46 18.75
CA LYS A 120 0.15 -8.90 18.90
C LYS A 120 1.62 -9.30 18.70
N ALA A 121 2.39 -8.55 17.89
CA ALA A 121 3.82 -8.77 17.76
C ALA A 121 4.57 -8.51 19.08
N THR A 122 4.08 -7.58 19.91
CA THR A 122 4.65 -7.29 21.24
C THR A 122 4.33 -8.35 22.29
N HIS A 123 3.39 -9.28 22.03
CA HIS A 123 2.84 -10.17 23.06
C HIS A 123 3.22 -11.65 22.95
N THR A 124 3.89 -12.11 21.89
CA THR A 124 4.19 -13.55 21.76
C THR A 124 5.43 -13.86 20.91
N ASP A 125 6.55 -14.21 21.57
CA ASP A 125 7.75 -14.79 20.94
C ASP A 125 7.53 -16.20 20.34
N SER A 126 6.31 -16.74 20.42
CA SER A 126 5.92 -18.02 19.84
C SER A 126 4.48 -17.99 19.32
N VAL A 127 4.26 -17.34 18.17
CA VAL A 127 2.93 -17.30 17.55
C VAL A 127 2.57 -18.70 17.03
N SER A 128 1.62 -19.38 17.66
CA SER A 128 1.15 -20.69 17.18
C SER A 128 0.34 -20.52 15.88
N SER A 129 0.34 -21.52 15.00
CA SER A 129 -0.43 -21.48 13.74
C SER A 129 -1.92 -21.19 13.97
N GLU A 130 -2.48 -21.65 15.09
CA GLU A 130 -3.87 -21.39 15.48
C GLU A 130 -4.12 -19.93 15.87
N GLN A 131 -3.15 -19.28 16.52
CA GLN A 131 -3.22 -17.85 16.82
C GLN A 131 -3.16 -17.01 15.53
N VAL A 132 -2.34 -17.42 14.55
CA VAL A 132 -2.29 -16.79 13.22
C VAL A 132 -3.63 -16.95 12.49
N ASP A 133 -4.22 -18.14 12.50
CA ASP A 133 -5.51 -18.39 11.85
C ASP A 133 -6.67 -17.61 12.51
N ASN A 134 -6.66 -17.49 13.84
CA ASN A 134 -7.64 -16.69 14.56
C ASN A 134 -7.45 -15.18 14.32
N VAL A 135 -6.21 -14.70 14.21
CA VAL A 135 -5.92 -13.33 13.78
C VAL A 135 -6.38 -13.10 12.35
N ARG A 136 -6.11 -14.03 11.43
CA ARG A 136 -6.55 -13.94 10.04
C ARG A 136 -8.07 -13.88 9.96
N ARG A 137 -8.78 -14.75 10.69
CA ARG A 137 -10.26 -14.71 10.76
C ARG A 137 -10.78 -13.42 11.37
N MET A 138 -10.14 -12.91 12.44
CA MET A 138 -10.57 -11.66 13.09
C MET A 138 -10.32 -10.45 12.19
N LEU A 139 -9.18 -10.39 11.49
CA LEU A 139 -8.88 -9.34 10.50
C LEU A 139 -9.82 -9.41 9.30
N LEU A 140 -10.17 -10.61 8.83
CA LEU A 140 -11.15 -10.80 7.74
C LEU A 140 -12.59 -10.54 8.19
N ALA A 141 -12.90 -10.68 9.48
CA ALA A 141 -14.24 -10.45 10.04
C ALA A 141 -14.49 -8.99 10.48
N MET A 142 -13.42 -8.22 10.73
CA MET A 142 -13.52 -6.80 11.13
C MET A 142 -13.59 -5.86 9.91
N VAL A 143 -13.17 -6.35 8.75
CA VAL A 143 -13.12 -5.57 7.52
C VAL A 143 -14.41 -5.83 6.74
N ASP A 144 -15.41 -4.97 6.95
CA ASP A 144 -16.67 -4.98 6.18
C ASP A 144 -16.43 -4.75 4.67
N ASP A 145 -15.25 -4.23 4.31
CA ASP A 145 -14.88 -3.89 2.93
C ASP A 145 -13.58 -4.56 2.48
N PHE A 146 -13.70 -5.61 1.65
CA PHE A 146 -12.57 -6.35 1.10
C PHE A 146 -11.51 -5.45 0.43
N ARG A 147 -11.89 -4.25 -0.05
CA ARG A 147 -10.97 -3.27 -0.65
C ARG A 147 -9.85 -2.87 0.33
N CYS A 148 -10.12 -2.78 1.63
CA CYS A 148 -9.09 -2.52 2.65
C CYS A 148 -8.01 -3.62 2.68
N VAL A 149 -8.41 -4.88 2.51
CA VAL A 149 -7.46 -6.00 2.49
C VAL A 149 -6.56 -5.91 1.26
N VAL A 150 -7.13 -5.60 0.10
CA VAL A 150 -6.36 -5.50 -1.16
C VAL A 150 -5.39 -4.32 -1.10
N ILE A 151 -5.82 -3.17 -0.57
CA ILE A 151 -4.93 -2.01 -0.34
C ILE A 151 -3.78 -2.40 0.59
N LYS A 152 -4.09 -3.14 1.67
CA LYS A 152 -3.06 -3.58 2.62
C LYS A 152 -2.05 -4.54 1.97
N LEU A 153 -2.51 -5.45 1.12
CA LEU A 153 -1.63 -6.33 0.35
C LEU A 153 -0.73 -5.54 -0.59
N ALA A 154 -1.27 -4.52 -1.28
CA ALA A 154 -0.49 -3.65 -2.15
C ALA A 154 0.59 -2.89 -1.38
N GLU A 155 0.27 -2.35 -0.19
CA GLU A 155 1.26 -1.73 0.70
C GLU A 155 2.36 -2.71 1.10
N ARG A 156 2.00 -3.94 1.47
CA ARG A 156 2.99 -4.97 1.82
C ARG A 156 3.88 -5.36 0.66
N VAL A 157 3.33 -5.46 -0.55
CA VAL A 157 4.13 -5.72 -1.75
C VAL A 157 5.09 -4.57 -2.04
N ALA A 158 4.64 -3.33 -1.93
CA ALA A 158 5.50 -2.15 -2.07
C ALA A 158 6.62 -2.14 -1.00
N HIS A 159 6.27 -2.39 0.26
CA HIS A 159 7.23 -2.46 1.35
C HIS A 159 8.27 -3.59 1.14
N LEU A 160 7.85 -4.79 0.74
CA LEU A 160 8.78 -5.88 0.41
C LEU A 160 9.72 -5.52 -0.76
N ARG A 161 9.27 -4.70 -1.71
CA ARG A 161 10.10 -4.21 -2.82
C ARG A 161 11.12 -3.19 -2.35
N GLU A 162 10.75 -2.31 -1.42
CA GLU A 162 11.67 -1.35 -0.80
C GLU A 162 12.74 -2.05 0.04
N VAL A 163 12.33 -3.00 0.88
CA VAL A 163 13.24 -3.74 1.78
C VAL A 163 14.15 -4.68 0.99
N LYS A 164 13.88 -4.98 -0.28
CA LYS A 164 14.72 -5.85 -1.13
C LYS A 164 16.20 -5.43 -1.19
N ASP A 165 16.46 -4.13 -1.14
CA ASP A 165 17.81 -3.56 -1.17
C ASP A 165 18.38 -3.29 0.24
N ALA A 166 17.61 -3.55 1.31
CA ALA A 166 17.98 -3.40 2.71
C ALA A 166 18.79 -4.63 3.23
N PRO A 167 19.38 -4.55 4.44
CA PRO A 167 20.15 -5.64 5.04
C PRO A 167 19.36 -6.96 5.11
N GLU A 168 20.08 -8.09 5.07
CA GLU A 168 19.47 -9.43 5.02
C GLU A 168 18.51 -9.69 6.19
N ASP A 169 18.82 -9.17 7.37
CA ASP A 169 18.01 -9.35 8.59
C ASP A 169 16.63 -8.70 8.46
N GLU A 170 16.56 -7.47 7.95
CA GLU A 170 15.30 -6.74 7.72
C GLU A 170 14.46 -7.40 6.61
N ARG A 171 15.13 -7.89 5.56
CA ARG A 171 14.49 -8.64 4.47
C ARG A 171 13.84 -9.92 4.94
N VAL A 172 14.54 -10.70 5.76
CA VAL A 172 14.04 -11.97 6.28
C VAL A 172 12.87 -11.74 7.23
N LEU A 173 12.91 -10.69 8.05
CA LEU A 173 11.81 -10.34 8.96
C LEU A 173 10.54 -9.94 8.18
N ALA A 174 10.66 -9.00 7.23
CA ALA A 174 9.53 -8.55 6.43
C ALA A 174 8.90 -9.69 5.60
N ALA A 175 9.72 -10.58 5.03
CA ALA A 175 9.25 -11.74 4.27
C ALA A 175 8.52 -12.77 5.15
N LYS A 176 9.03 -13.04 6.35
CA LYS A 176 8.38 -13.94 7.32
C LYS A 176 7.04 -13.40 7.77
N GLU A 177 6.95 -12.09 8.06
CA GLU A 177 5.68 -11.45 8.43
C GLU A 177 4.63 -11.55 7.32
N CYS A 178 5.01 -11.23 6.08
CA CYS A 178 4.09 -11.31 4.96
C CYS A 178 3.60 -12.74 4.71
N THR A 179 4.49 -13.72 4.82
CA THR A 179 4.14 -15.14 4.61
C THR A 179 3.19 -15.66 5.68
N ASN A 180 3.42 -15.31 6.95
CA ASN A 180 2.58 -15.82 8.05
C ASN A 180 1.14 -15.30 7.97
N ILE A 181 0.96 -14.04 7.56
CA ILE A 181 -0.35 -13.39 7.65
C ILE A 181 -1.13 -13.50 6.33
N TYR A 182 -0.48 -13.27 5.19
CA TYR A 182 -1.13 -13.02 3.91
C TYR A 182 -0.95 -14.13 2.87
N ALA A 183 0.00 -15.05 3.06
CA ALA A 183 0.11 -16.22 2.19
C ALA A 183 -0.89 -17.32 2.62
N PRO A 184 -1.45 -18.09 1.67
CA PRO A 184 -2.34 -19.19 1.99
C PRO A 184 -1.60 -20.22 2.87
N PRO A 185 -2.27 -20.81 3.89
CA PRO A 185 -1.67 -21.81 4.74
C PRO A 185 -1.44 -23.08 3.92
N GLY A 186 -0.20 -23.30 3.47
CA GLY A 186 0.18 -24.53 2.79
C GLY A 186 1.18 -24.35 1.66
N LYS A 187 2.46 -24.19 2.02
CA LYS A 187 3.56 -25.11 1.68
C LYS A 187 4.88 -24.42 2.03
N PRO A 188 5.80 -25.09 2.75
CA PRO A 188 7.18 -24.68 2.76
C PRO A 188 7.64 -24.67 1.30
N SER A 189 8.00 -23.49 0.80
CA SER A 189 8.65 -23.37 -0.49
C SER A 189 10.03 -24.01 -0.34
N GLY A 190 10.08 -25.31 -0.56
CA GLY A 190 11.31 -26.07 -0.75
C GLY A 190 11.94 -25.64 -2.07
N TYR A 191 12.53 -24.45 -2.12
CA TYR A 191 13.60 -24.17 -3.07
C TYR A 191 14.86 -24.87 -2.55
N ARG A 192 15.00 -26.15 -2.90
CA ARG A 192 16.32 -26.76 -3.01
C ARG A 192 17.06 -25.99 -4.10
N GLY A 193 18.07 -25.21 -3.69
CA GLY A 193 19.16 -24.85 -4.59
C GLY A 193 19.75 -26.14 -5.16
N SER A 194 19.69 -26.26 -6.48
CA SER A 194 20.50 -27.21 -7.26
C SER A 194 21.80 -26.54 -7.64
#